data_AF-A0A1H4GFB3-F1
#
_entry.id   AF-A0A1H4GFB3-F1
#
_cell.length_a   1.000
_cell.length_b   1.000
_cell.length_c   1.000
_cell.angle_alpha   90.00
_cell.angle_beta   90.00
_cell.angle_gamma   90.00
#
_symmetry.space_group_name_H-M   'P 1'
#
loop_
_entity.id
_entity.type
_entity.pdbx_description
1 polymer ?
#
loop_
_entity_poly.entity_id
_entity_poly.type
_entity_poly.pdbx_seq_one_letter_code
_entity_poly.pdbx_strand_id
1 'polypeptide(L)'
;MSAHYNLLLSLPLEISLAADNFSVLDFVFNNNSSEPTDFPNHPFFENFNPIDRFHNSYKDFVSGAWKSDFWIQKDPSGNVCNAGINLCLPGNKLEGVWQDTLPLVHWLASMSSAKGAIGIVVAEDFSDDEPMVLILCDRKLFISASKHEELYNFDDALF
;
A
#
# COMPACT_ATOMS: atom_id res chain seq x y z
N MET A 1 0.60 -25.77 7.75
CA MET A 1 -0.33 -24.65 7.54
C MET A 1 0.42 -23.56 6.80
N SER A 2 -0.17 -22.93 5.79
CA SER A 2 0.45 -21.76 5.15
C SER A 2 0.25 -20.59 6.09
N ALA A 3 1.32 -19.90 6.50
CA ALA A 3 1.19 -18.63 7.20
C ALA A 3 0.50 -17.63 6.27
N HIS A 4 -0.42 -16.86 6.83
CA HIS A 4 -1.01 -15.70 6.19
C HIS A 4 -0.51 -14.44 6.90
N TYR A 5 -0.49 -13.34 6.18
CA TYR A 5 0.11 -12.09 6.61
C TYR A 5 -0.85 -10.93 6.41
N ASN A 6 -0.81 -10.02 7.38
CA ASN A 6 -1.55 -8.77 7.42
C ASN A 6 -0.63 -7.62 7.04
N LEU A 7 -1.07 -6.76 6.11
CA LEU A 7 -0.49 -5.44 5.92
C LEU A 7 -1.23 -4.43 6.80
N LEU A 8 -0.46 -3.63 7.54
CA LEU A 8 -0.93 -2.40 8.17
C LEU A 8 -0.10 -1.23 7.62
N LEU A 9 -0.75 -0.26 6.99
CA LEU A 9 -0.09 0.88 6.35
C LEU A 9 -0.85 2.18 6.65
N SER A 10 -0.12 3.23 7.02
CA SER A 10 -0.63 4.60 7.03
C SER A 10 0.41 5.51 6.39
N LEU A 11 0.01 6.15 5.29
CA LEU A 11 0.94 6.86 4.43
C LEU A 11 0.42 8.23 4.05
N PRO A 12 1.02 9.33 4.55
CA PRO A 12 0.73 10.66 4.02
C PRO A 12 1.29 10.79 2.60
N LEU A 13 0.54 11.44 1.72
CA LEU A 13 0.94 11.69 0.34
C LEU A 13 1.48 13.13 0.18
N GLU A 14 2.44 13.30 -0.71
CA GLU A 14 2.87 14.61 -1.19
C GLU A 14 1.93 15.06 -2.32
N ILE A 15 1.09 16.07 -2.05
CA ILE A 15 0.02 16.48 -2.96
C ILE A 15 0.52 16.82 -4.36
N SER A 16 1.67 17.51 -4.46
CA SER A 16 2.28 17.87 -5.75
C SER A 16 2.68 16.67 -6.61
N LEU A 17 2.87 15.50 -6.00
CA LEU A 17 3.20 14.25 -6.72
C LEU A 17 1.96 13.38 -6.93
N ALA A 18 1.05 13.38 -5.95
CA ALA A 18 -0.12 12.51 -5.96
C ALA A 18 -1.29 13.08 -6.77
N ALA A 19 -1.35 14.39 -7.02
CA ALA A 19 -2.51 15.04 -7.65
C ALA A 19 -2.93 14.42 -8.98
N ASP A 20 -1.95 14.10 -9.84
CA ASP A 20 -2.19 13.47 -11.14
C ASP A 20 -2.73 12.02 -11.02
N ASN A 21 -2.59 11.42 -9.84
CA ASN A 21 -3.02 10.07 -9.54
C ASN A 21 -4.32 10.02 -8.72
N PHE A 22 -4.93 11.15 -8.35
CA PHE A 22 -6.10 11.15 -7.44
C PHE A 22 -7.29 10.33 -7.97
N SER A 23 -7.56 10.36 -9.27
CA SER A 23 -8.61 9.52 -9.87
C SER A 23 -8.30 8.03 -9.77
N VAL A 24 -7.03 7.66 -9.98
CA VAL A 24 -6.55 6.27 -9.86
C VAL A 24 -6.60 5.83 -8.40
N LEU A 25 -6.14 6.66 -7.46
CA LEU A 25 -6.18 6.38 -6.04
C LEU A 25 -7.62 6.19 -5.53
N ASP A 26 -8.54 7.07 -5.93
CA ASP A 26 -9.96 6.96 -5.54
C ASP A 26 -10.61 5.69 -6.11
N PHE A 27 -10.30 5.36 -7.36
CA PHE A 27 -10.78 4.12 -7.99
C PHE A 27 -10.25 2.88 -7.28
N VAL A 28 -8.93 2.81 -7.09
CA VAL A 28 -8.24 1.64 -6.52
C VAL A 28 -8.64 1.40 -5.07
N PHE A 29 -8.75 2.45 -4.26
CA PHE A 29 -8.88 2.30 -2.81
C PHE A 29 -10.30 2.46 -2.29
N ASN A 30 -11.16 3.23 -2.97
CA ASN A 30 -12.49 3.56 -2.47
C ASN A 30 -13.63 2.92 -3.28
N ASN A 31 -13.39 2.38 -4.48
CA ASN A 31 -14.41 1.90 -5.42
C ASN A 31 -15.54 2.91 -5.71
N ASN A 32 -15.25 4.21 -5.56
CA ASN A 32 -16.26 5.26 -5.61
C ASN A 32 -16.23 6.07 -6.90
N SER A 33 -15.27 5.81 -7.80
CA SER A 33 -15.10 6.52 -9.05
C SER A 33 -15.24 5.59 -10.26
N SER A 34 -15.46 6.21 -11.43
CA SER A 34 -15.30 5.53 -12.71
C SER A 34 -13.86 5.07 -12.92
N GLU A 35 -13.68 3.96 -13.64
CA GLU A 35 -12.37 3.45 -14.05
C GLU A 35 -11.56 4.54 -14.80
N PRO A 36 -10.30 4.79 -14.40
CA PRO A 36 -9.42 5.70 -15.12
C PRO A 36 -9.19 5.26 -16.57
N THR A 37 -8.99 6.20 -17.48
CA THR A 37 -8.63 5.88 -18.88
C THR A 37 -7.24 5.28 -19.00
N ASP A 38 -6.33 5.68 -18.10
CA ASP A 38 -4.93 5.31 -18.11
C ASP A 38 -4.47 5.02 -16.69
N PHE A 39 -3.70 3.94 -16.53
CA PHE A 39 -3.02 3.62 -15.28
C PHE A 39 -1.57 4.12 -15.30
N PRO A 40 -0.98 4.43 -14.13
CA PRO A 40 0.43 4.78 -14.03
C PRO A 40 1.33 3.69 -14.60
N ASN A 41 2.43 4.10 -15.24
CA ASN A 41 3.45 3.17 -15.69
C ASN A 41 4.27 2.65 -14.49
N HIS A 42 3.76 1.60 -13.85
CA HIS A 42 4.36 1.00 -12.66
C HIS A 42 4.09 -0.52 -12.66
N PRO A 43 5.04 -1.37 -12.20
CA PRO A 43 4.87 -2.83 -12.17
C PRO A 43 3.59 -3.31 -11.48
N PHE A 44 3.11 -2.54 -10.50
CA PHE A 44 1.81 -2.77 -9.84
C PHE A 44 0.64 -2.78 -10.83
N PHE A 45 0.64 -2.00 -11.92
CA PHE A 45 -0.48 -1.96 -12.87
C PHE A 45 -0.28 -2.87 -14.09
N GLU A 46 0.94 -3.33 -14.36
CA GLU A 46 1.23 -4.21 -15.50
C GLU A 46 0.70 -5.64 -15.28
N ASN A 47 0.76 -6.11 -14.04
CA ASN A 47 0.46 -7.50 -13.69
C ASN A 47 -0.86 -7.66 -12.92
N PHE A 48 -1.65 -6.59 -12.76
CA PHE A 48 -2.62 -6.52 -11.68
C PHE A 48 -3.91 -5.78 -12.02
N ASN A 49 -5.06 -6.36 -11.65
CA ASN A 49 -6.37 -5.69 -11.68
C ASN A 49 -6.75 -5.20 -10.26
N PRO A 50 -6.76 -3.88 -10.01
CA PRO A 50 -7.05 -3.34 -8.68
C PRO A 50 -8.46 -3.66 -8.15
N ILE A 51 -9.47 -3.72 -9.02
CA ILE A 51 -10.87 -3.98 -8.62
C ILE A 51 -11.01 -5.36 -7.96
N ASP A 52 -10.43 -6.38 -8.61
CA ASP A 52 -10.57 -7.75 -8.17
C ASP A 52 -9.86 -8.02 -6.84
N ARG A 53 -8.87 -7.20 -6.51
CA ARG A 53 -8.11 -7.39 -5.29
C ARG A 53 -8.74 -6.77 -4.07
N PHE A 54 -9.03 -5.47 -4.06
CA PHE A 54 -9.47 -4.85 -2.80
C PHE A 54 -10.93 -5.16 -2.55
N HIS A 55 -11.79 -4.88 -3.51
CA HIS A 55 -13.23 -4.91 -3.25
C HIS A 55 -13.79 -6.31 -3.37
N ASN A 56 -13.31 -7.12 -4.32
CA ASN A 56 -13.80 -8.49 -4.47
C ASN A 56 -13.12 -9.49 -3.53
N SER A 57 -11.82 -9.35 -3.22
CA SER A 57 -11.12 -10.33 -2.36
C SER A 57 -11.48 -10.19 -0.88
N TYR A 58 -11.92 -9.01 -0.45
CA TYR A 58 -12.27 -8.75 0.95
C TYR A 58 -13.77 -8.61 1.23
N LYS A 59 -14.63 -8.85 0.23
CA LYS A 59 -16.09 -8.70 0.36
C LYS A 59 -16.72 -9.60 1.45
N ASP A 60 -16.11 -10.75 1.71
CA ASP A 60 -16.60 -11.76 2.66
C ASP A 60 -15.98 -11.62 4.06
N PHE A 61 -15.08 -10.65 4.25
CA PHE A 61 -14.49 -10.37 5.56
C PHE A 61 -15.49 -9.65 6.46
N VAL A 62 -15.40 -9.91 7.76
CA VAL A 62 -16.24 -9.21 8.75
C VAL A 62 -15.96 -7.70 8.71
N SER A 63 -17.01 -6.90 8.94
CA SER A 63 -16.88 -5.44 8.95
C SER A 63 -15.78 -4.99 9.91
N GLY A 64 -14.85 -4.17 9.41
CA GLY A 64 -13.70 -3.68 10.17
C GLY A 64 -12.47 -4.59 10.20
N ALA A 65 -12.52 -5.81 9.64
CA ALA A 65 -11.35 -6.68 9.54
C ALA A 65 -10.36 -6.25 8.43
N TRP A 66 -10.81 -5.42 7.49
CA TRP A 66 -9.96 -4.83 6.48
C TRP A 66 -10.32 -3.36 6.28
N LYS A 67 -9.37 -2.59 5.76
CA LYS A 67 -9.53 -1.18 5.42
C LYS A 67 -8.75 -0.88 4.15
N SER A 68 -9.39 -0.16 3.24
CA SER A 68 -8.79 0.48 2.08
C SER A 68 -9.42 1.84 1.94
N ASP A 69 -8.60 2.89 2.04
CA ASP A 69 -9.10 4.25 2.16
C ASP A 69 -8.08 5.25 1.63
N PHE A 70 -8.44 5.91 0.54
CA PHE A 70 -7.81 7.14 0.09
C PHE A 70 -8.63 8.33 0.58
N TRP A 71 -7.99 9.20 1.36
CA TRP A 71 -8.64 10.39 1.90
C TRP A 71 -7.93 11.66 1.45
N ILE A 72 -8.74 12.71 1.29
CA ILE A 72 -8.28 14.07 1.01
C ILE A 72 -8.88 15.02 2.06
N GLN A 73 -8.07 15.95 2.53
CA GLN A 73 -8.52 17.08 3.32
C GLN A 73 -8.49 18.32 2.44
N LYS A 74 -9.58 19.09 2.48
CA LYS A 74 -9.69 20.38 1.78
C LYS A 74 -9.73 21.52 2.79
N ASP A 75 -9.13 22.65 2.43
CA ASP A 75 -9.28 23.90 3.15
C ASP A 75 -10.69 24.51 2.93
N PRO A 76 -11.08 25.58 3.67
CA PRO A 76 -12.37 26.25 3.46
C PRO A 76 -12.57 26.85 2.07
N SER A 77 -11.52 27.02 1.28
CA SER A 77 -11.57 27.49 -0.11
C SER A 77 -11.73 26.34 -1.11
N GLY A 78 -11.72 25.09 -0.66
CA GLY A 78 -11.87 23.89 -1.48
C GLY A 78 -10.56 23.32 -2.03
N ASN A 79 -9.40 23.89 -1.68
CA ASN A 79 -8.11 23.37 -2.13
C ASN A 79 -7.69 22.16 -1.30
N VAL A 80 -7.11 21.15 -1.95
CA VAL A 80 -6.56 19.99 -1.23
C VAL A 80 -5.32 20.43 -0.45
N CYS A 81 -5.35 20.23 0.87
CA CYS A 81 -4.28 20.63 1.78
C CYS A 81 -3.57 19.43 2.43
N ASN A 82 -4.26 18.29 2.57
CA ASN A 82 -3.64 17.02 2.94
C ASN A 82 -4.26 15.86 2.15
N ALA A 83 -3.50 14.79 1.97
CA ALA A 83 -3.98 13.54 1.40
C ALA A 83 -3.21 12.36 2.02
N GLY A 84 -3.82 11.19 2.03
CA GLY A 84 -3.17 10.00 2.55
C GLY A 84 -3.90 8.71 2.23
N ILE A 85 -3.21 7.62 2.52
CA ILE A 85 -3.68 6.24 2.35
C ILE A 85 -3.65 5.54 3.70
N ASN A 86 -4.71 4.79 4.01
CA ASN A 86 -4.73 3.85 5.12
C ASN A 86 -5.13 2.46 4.61
N LEU A 87 -4.27 1.46 4.82
CA LEU A 87 -4.54 0.07 4.46
C LEU A 87 -4.47 -0.84 5.69
N CYS A 88 -5.44 -1.73 5.79
CA CYS A 88 -5.42 -2.90 6.66
C CYS A 88 -5.86 -4.07 5.79
N LEU A 89 -4.91 -4.88 5.32
CA LEU A 89 -5.17 -5.96 4.36
C LEU A 89 -4.79 -7.31 4.96
N PRO A 90 -5.76 -8.12 5.40
CA PRO A 90 -5.49 -9.43 5.96
C PRO A 90 -5.26 -10.49 4.89
N GLY A 91 -4.83 -11.69 5.32
CA GLY A 91 -4.99 -12.93 4.58
C GLY A 91 -4.07 -13.14 3.38
N ASN A 92 -2.96 -12.40 3.25
CA ASN A 92 -2.04 -12.61 2.14
C ASN A 92 -1.06 -13.74 2.44
N LYS A 93 -0.82 -14.65 1.50
CA LYS A 93 0.36 -15.54 1.61
C LYS A 93 1.65 -14.72 1.40
N LEU A 94 2.77 -15.24 1.88
CA LEU A 94 4.06 -14.57 1.73
C LEU A 94 4.38 -14.23 0.27
N GLU A 95 4.08 -15.14 -0.67
CA GLU A 95 4.28 -14.90 -2.10
C GLU A 95 3.43 -13.72 -2.60
N GLY A 96 2.17 -13.61 -2.16
CA GLY A 96 1.30 -12.48 -2.48
C GLY A 96 1.77 -11.18 -1.83
N VAL A 97 2.43 -11.26 -0.67
CA VAL A 97 3.10 -10.07 -0.10
C VAL A 97 4.16 -9.54 -1.07
N TRP A 98 5.03 -10.40 -1.58
CA TRP A 98 6.12 -10.01 -2.48
C TRP A 98 5.65 -9.59 -3.87
N GLN A 99 4.74 -10.36 -4.48
CA GLN A 99 4.33 -10.15 -5.86
C GLN A 99 3.35 -9.01 -6.01
N ASP A 100 2.55 -8.76 -4.97
CA ASP A 100 1.38 -7.94 -5.15
C ASP A 100 1.32 -6.80 -4.12
N THR A 101 1.61 -7.07 -2.85
CA THR A 101 1.48 -6.06 -1.78
C THR A 101 2.64 -5.07 -1.76
N LEU A 102 3.88 -5.54 -1.86
CA LEU A 102 5.04 -4.65 -1.86
C LEU A 102 5.12 -3.75 -3.11
N PRO A 103 4.76 -4.21 -4.33
CA PRO A 103 4.65 -3.31 -5.49
C PRO A 103 3.61 -2.19 -5.31
N LEU A 104 2.48 -2.48 -4.66
CA LEU A 104 1.51 -1.44 -4.29
C LEU A 104 2.15 -0.40 -3.36
N VAL A 105 2.77 -0.87 -2.27
CA VAL A 105 3.41 0.02 -1.29
C VAL A 105 4.54 0.81 -1.95
N HIS A 106 5.29 0.21 -2.87
CA HIS A 106 6.34 0.87 -3.64
C HIS A 106 5.81 2.00 -4.52
N TRP A 107 4.70 1.77 -5.24
CA TRP A 107 4.05 2.84 -5.99
C TRP A 107 3.61 3.99 -5.08
N LEU A 108 2.95 3.67 -3.96
CA LEU A 108 2.51 4.66 -2.99
C LEU A 108 3.67 5.44 -2.35
N ALA A 109 4.78 4.75 -2.07
CA ALA A 109 6.03 5.32 -1.56
C ALA A 109 6.59 6.42 -2.48
N SER A 110 6.51 6.23 -3.81
CA SER A 110 6.98 7.21 -4.79
C SER A 110 6.27 8.57 -4.71
N MET A 111 5.04 8.58 -4.17
CA MET A 111 4.21 9.78 -4.02
C MET A 111 4.10 10.26 -2.58
N SER A 112 4.83 9.66 -1.64
CA SER A 112 4.70 9.97 -0.22
C SER A 112 5.70 11.02 0.26
N SER A 113 5.26 11.80 1.25
CA SER A 113 6.09 12.76 1.99
C SER A 113 6.69 12.18 3.27
N ALA A 114 6.39 10.93 3.62
CA ALA A 114 6.83 10.31 4.87
C ALA A 114 8.36 10.08 4.90
N LYS A 115 8.90 10.02 6.12
CA LYS A 115 10.29 9.61 6.39
C LYS A 115 10.30 8.70 7.61
N GLY A 116 10.76 7.47 7.44
CA GLY A 116 10.75 6.44 8.49
C GLY A 116 9.70 5.35 8.26
N ALA A 117 9.29 4.68 9.34
CA ALA A 117 8.34 3.58 9.25
C ALA A 117 6.95 4.04 8.79
N ILE A 118 6.40 3.38 7.76
CA ILE A 118 5.10 3.68 7.15
C ILE A 118 4.09 2.54 7.33
N GLY A 119 4.57 1.35 7.69
CA GLY A 119 3.72 0.18 7.86
C GLY A 119 4.49 -1.06 8.31
N ILE A 120 3.74 -2.14 8.51
CA ILE A 120 4.25 -3.44 8.89
C ILE A 120 3.52 -4.55 8.15
N VAL A 121 4.23 -5.63 7.84
CA VAL A 121 3.64 -6.91 7.44
C VAL A 121 3.89 -7.92 8.54
N VAL A 122 2.83 -8.52 9.07
CA VAL A 122 2.90 -9.42 10.23
C VAL A 122 2.12 -10.70 9.96
N ALA A 123 2.62 -11.84 10.44
CA ALA A 123 1.87 -13.09 10.34
C ALA A 123 0.58 -13.04 11.19
N GLU A 124 -0.49 -13.68 10.69
CA GLU A 124 -1.77 -13.82 11.39
C GLU A 124 -1.71 -14.82 12.55
N ASP A 125 -0.95 -15.89 12.36
CA ASP A 125 -0.76 -16.95 13.35
C ASP A 125 0.43 -16.62 14.27
N PHE A 126 0.57 -17.37 15.36
CA PHE A 126 1.78 -17.39 16.19
C PHE A 126 2.96 -18.07 15.46
N SER A 127 3.18 -17.74 14.18
CA SER A 127 4.38 -18.17 13.50
C SER A 127 5.58 -17.49 14.14
N ASP A 128 6.73 -18.16 14.08
CA ASP A 128 8.02 -17.57 14.47
C ASP A 128 8.50 -16.53 13.44
N ASP A 129 7.66 -16.16 12.47
CA ASP A 129 8.00 -15.16 11.46
C ASP A 129 7.99 -13.79 12.10
N GLU A 130 9.12 -13.12 11.97
CA GLU A 130 9.26 -11.79 12.51
C GLU A 130 8.56 -10.75 11.62
N PRO A 131 8.05 -9.65 12.20
CA PRO A 131 7.36 -8.62 11.43
C PRO A 131 8.31 -7.94 10.43
N MET A 132 7.85 -7.75 9.19
CA MET A 132 8.55 -6.91 8.22
C MET A 132 8.15 -5.46 8.45
N VAL A 133 9.13 -4.59 8.72
CA VAL A 133 8.86 -3.15 8.85
C VAL A 133 9.09 -2.48 7.50
N LEU A 134 8.09 -1.73 7.04
CA LEU A 134 8.13 -0.97 5.81
C LEU A 134 8.59 0.45 6.13
N ILE A 135 9.72 0.84 5.57
CA ILE A 135 10.41 2.11 5.85
C ILE A 135 10.51 2.92 4.57
N LEU A 136 10.17 4.20 4.64
CA LEU A 136 10.33 5.14 3.53
C LEU A 136 11.53 6.05 3.79
N CYS A 137 12.47 6.07 2.86
CA CYS A 137 13.58 7.04 2.85
C CYS A 137 13.75 7.57 1.43
N ASP A 138 13.73 8.90 1.28
CA ASP A 138 13.86 9.58 -0.01
C ASP A 138 12.95 9.01 -1.12
N ARG A 139 11.68 8.73 -0.75
CA ARG A 139 10.63 8.17 -1.61
C ARG A 139 10.89 6.73 -2.10
N LYS A 140 11.89 6.05 -1.51
CA LYS A 140 12.19 4.65 -1.76
C LYS A 140 11.72 3.77 -0.62
N LEU A 141 11.15 2.63 -0.98
CA LEU A 141 10.68 1.62 -0.03
C LEU A 141 11.86 0.74 0.41
N PHE A 142 12.09 0.72 1.70
CA PHE A 142 13.01 -0.18 2.37
C PHE A 142 12.23 -1.16 3.25
N ILE A 143 12.72 -2.39 3.33
CA ILE A 143 12.12 -3.45 4.12
C ILE A 143 13.15 -3.90 5.15
N SER A 144 12.79 -3.84 6.43
CA SER A 144 13.57 -4.47 7.48
C SER A 144 13.04 -5.88 7.74
N ALA A 145 13.95 -6.85 7.65
CA ALA A 145 13.76 -8.17 8.25
C ALA A 145 14.56 -8.18 9.56
N SER A 146 13.89 -8.33 10.70
CA SER A 146 14.44 -8.03 12.03
C SER A 146 15.61 -8.90 12.50
N LYS A 147 16.11 -9.87 11.71
CA LYS A 147 17.39 -10.55 11.96
C LYS A 147 18.62 -9.86 11.39
N HIS A 148 18.45 -8.83 10.56
CA HIS A 148 19.54 -8.07 10.00
C HIS A 148 19.30 -6.57 10.21
N GLU A 149 20.32 -5.85 10.67
CA GLU A 149 20.36 -4.37 10.62
C GLU A 149 20.35 -3.83 9.17
N GLU A 150 20.22 -4.73 8.20
CA GLU A 150 20.23 -4.46 6.77
C GLU A 150 18.83 -4.09 6.29
N LEU A 151 18.71 -2.87 5.78
CA LEU A 151 17.54 -2.40 5.06
C LEU A 151 17.65 -2.87 3.62
N TYR A 152 16.65 -3.62 3.17
CA TYR A 152 16.57 -4.03 1.77
C TYR A 152 15.87 -2.95 0.94
N ASN A 153 16.53 -2.39 -0.07
CA ASN A 153 15.87 -1.50 -1.03
C ASN A 153 14.99 -2.33 -1.97
N PHE A 154 13.70 -2.02 -2.02
CA PHE A 154 12.76 -2.77 -2.86
C PHE A 154 13.07 -2.63 -4.36
N ASP A 155 13.72 -1.53 -4.80
CA ASP A 155 14.16 -1.38 -6.20
C ASP A 155 15.07 -2.54 -6.64
N ASP A 156 15.89 -3.07 -5.72
CA ASP A 156 16.85 -4.14 -6.02
C ASP A 156 16.17 -5.50 -6.23
N ALA A 157 14.88 -5.62 -5.89
CA ALA A 157 14.06 -6.83 -6.03
C ALA A 157 13.34 -6.91 -7.37
N LEU A 158 13.28 -5.81 -8.11
CA LEU A 158 12.50 -5.68 -9.34
C LEU A 158 13.27 -6.21 -10.58
N PHE A 159 14.48 -6.79 -10.40
CA PHE A 159 15.38 -7.27 -11.45
C PHE A 159 15.75 -8.75 -11.33
#